data_AF-A0AAI9XMJ5-F1
#
_entry.id   AF-A0AAI9XMJ5-F1
#
_cell.length_a   1.000
_cell.length_b   1.000
_cell.length_c   1.000
_cell.angle_alpha   90.00
_cell.angle_beta   90.00
_cell.angle_gamma   90.00
#
_symmetry.space_group_name_H-M   'P 1'
#
loop_
_entity.id
_entity.type
_entity.pdbx_description
1 polymer ?
#
loop_
_entity_poly.entity_id
_entity_poly.type
_entity_poly.pdbx_seq_one_letter_code
_entity_poly.pdbx_strand_id
1 'polypeptide(L)'
;MFGFGEAKEHRDAVYEGQHEGKLSHEIVAGGAAFEAMKLFEDRQRKNGEPVKHQFAKEMIAGIAGAEVDKLFETKGLDYIDREKAKRHAEKQAEHLYQEQYGDMDEYNPERRGRHERMDY
;
A
#
# COMPACT_ATOMS: atom_id res chain seq x y z
N MET A 1 6.50 -6.39 -13.66
CA MET A 1 5.10 -6.00 -13.42
C MET A 1 5.00 -5.81 -11.92
N PHE A 2 4.52 -4.66 -11.46
CA PHE A 2 4.42 -4.34 -10.03
C PHE A 2 3.47 -5.32 -9.34
N GLY A 3 3.80 -5.73 -8.11
CA GLY A 3 3.01 -6.69 -7.31
C GLY A 3 3.53 -6.77 -5.88
N PHE A 4 3.01 -7.70 -5.07
CA PHE A 4 3.31 -7.77 -3.62
C PHE A 4 4.80 -7.96 -3.27
N GLY A 5 5.57 -8.66 -4.12
CA GLY A 5 7.01 -8.83 -3.93
C GLY A 5 7.76 -7.50 -4.01
N GLU A 6 7.60 -6.81 -5.14
CA GLU A 6 8.22 -5.49 -5.40
C GLU A 6 7.72 -4.42 -4.41
N ALA A 7 6.43 -4.43 -4.08
CA ALA A 7 5.85 -3.52 -3.10
C ALA A 7 6.45 -3.71 -1.70
N LYS A 8 6.72 -4.96 -1.29
CA LYS A 8 7.41 -5.25 -0.02
C LYS A 8 8.86 -4.76 -0.06
N GLU A 9 9.59 -5.00 -1.14
CA GLU A 9 10.97 -4.51 -1.30
C GLU A 9 11.04 -2.98 -1.21
N HIS A 10 10.08 -2.28 -1.85
CA HIS A 10 9.96 -0.83 -1.74
C HIS A 10 9.68 -0.37 -0.31
N ARG A 11 8.78 -1.07 0.39
CA ARG A 11 8.52 -0.82 1.81
C ARG A 11 9.78 -1.00 2.65
N ASP A 12 10.52 -2.08 2.46
CA ASP A 12 11.73 -2.36 3.25
C ASP A 12 12.82 -1.32 2.97
N ALA A 13 12.95 -0.85 1.72
CA ALA A 13 13.80 0.30 1.40
C ALA A 13 13.37 1.56 2.19
N VAL A 14 12.09 1.91 2.17
CA VAL A 14 11.58 3.12 2.84
C VAL A 14 11.70 3.06 4.37
N TYR A 15 11.38 1.92 4.98
CA TYR A 15 11.22 1.78 6.43
C TYR A 15 12.44 1.22 7.12
N GLU A 16 13.11 0.25 6.51
CA GLU A 16 14.24 -0.47 7.10
C GLU A 16 15.59 0.06 6.58
N GLY A 17 15.57 0.91 5.55
CA GLY A 17 16.78 1.46 4.95
C GLY A 17 17.54 0.44 4.11
N GLN A 18 16.88 -0.61 3.62
CA GLN A 18 17.46 -1.64 2.75
C GLN A 18 17.63 -1.13 1.30
N HIS A 19 18.25 0.04 1.10
CA HIS A 19 18.62 0.53 -0.23
C HIS A 19 19.94 1.31 -0.23
N GLU A 20 20.71 1.14 -1.29
CA GLU A 20 21.92 1.93 -1.55
C GLU A 20 21.57 3.11 -2.46
N GLY A 21 21.13 4.24 -1.91
CA GLY A 21 20.85 5.43 -2.73
C GLY A 21 19.93 6.46 -2.10
N LYS A 22 19.32 7.32 -2.91
CA LYS A 22 18.17 8.15 -2.52
C LYS A 22 16.88 7.41 -2.87
N LEU A 23 15.85 7.55 -2.04
CA LEU A 23 14.52 7.00 -2.33
C LEU A 23 13.92 7.70 -3.56
N SER A 24 13.48 6.92 -4.55
CA SER A 24 12.74 7.46 -5.70
C SER A 24 11.25 7.61 -5.36
N HIS A 25 10.52 8.41 -6.16
CA HIS A 25 9.06 8.51 -6.02
C HIS A 25 8.35 7.16 -6.19
N GLU A 26 8.90 6.23 -6.99
CA GLU A 26 8.34 4.88 -7.21
C GLU A 26 8.57 3.97 -5.99
N ILE A 27 9.75 4.06 -5.37
CA ILE A 27 10.04 3.34 -4.12
C ILE A 27 9.13 3.85 -3.01
N VAL A 28 9.00 5.17 -2.87
CA VAL A 28 8.11 5.79 -1.88
C VAL A 28 6.65 5.41 -2.13
N ALA A 29 6.21 5.47 -3.39
CA ALA A 29 4.86 5.09 -3.76
C ALA A 29 4.57 3.60 -3.47
N GLY A 30 5.49 2.70 -3.83
CA GLY A 30 5.29 1.27 -3.64
C GLY A 30 5.29 0.90 -2.16
N GLY A 31 6.18 1.51 -1.37
CA GLY A 31 6.22 1.31 0.08
C GLY A 31 4.94 1.82 0.76
N ALA A 32 4.47 3.00 0.38
CA ALA A 32 3.21 3.56 0.88
C ALA A 32 2.00 2.70 0.48
N ALA A 33 1.95 2.21 -0.76
CA ALA A 33 0.90 1.33 -1.24
C ALA A 33 0.83 0.01 -0.46
N PHE A 34 2.00 -0.56 -0.16
CA PHE A 34 2.11 -1.79 0.61
C PHE A 34 1.64 -1.63 2.06
N GLU A 35 2.08 -0.55 2.73
CA GLU A 35 1.62 -0.22 4.09
C GLU A 35 0.12 0.10 4.12
N ALA A 36 -0.41 0.74 3.09
CA ALA A 36 -1.84 1.00 2.98
C ALA A 36 -2.66 -0.29 2.91
N MET A 37 -2.21 -1.25 2.10
CA MET A 37 -2.83 -2.56 2.01
C MET A 37 -2.78 -3.30 3.36
N LYS A 38 -1.64 -3.30 4.05
CA LYS A 38 -1.51 -3.94 5.37
C LYS A 38 -2.42 -3.27 6.40
N LEU A 39 -2.43 -1.94 6.47
CA LEU A 39 -3.27 -1.22 7.44
C LEU A 39 -4.76 -1.45 7.18
N PHE A 40 -5.18 -1.51 5.91
CA PHE A 40 -6.53 -1.88 5.54
C PHE A 40 -6.86 -3.30 6.03
N GLU A 41 -6.02 -4.28 5.73
CA GLU A 41 -6.20 -5.68 6.18
C GLU A 41 -6.30 -5.80 7.68
N ASP A 42 -5.36 -5.20 8.42
CA ASP A 42 -5.33 -5.29 9.88
C ASP A 42 -6.61 -4.70 10.51
N ARG A 43 -7.10 -3.58 9.97
CA ARG A 43 -8.35 -2.96 10.43
C ARG A 43 -9.56 -3.82 10.09
N GLN A 44 -9.68 -4.25 8.83
CA GLN A 44 -10.85 -4.99 8.38
C GLN A 44 -10.94 -6.38 9.02
N ARG A 45 -9.80 -7.06 9.22
CA ARG A 45 -9.77 -8.35 9.93
C ARG A 45 -10.10 -8.21 11.40
N LYS A 46 -9.68 -7.11 12.04
CA LYS A 46 -10.05 -6.83 13.44
C LYS A 46 -11.56 -6.59 13.58
N ASN A 47 -12.18 -5.94 12.59
CA ASN A 47 -13.62 -5.68 12.60
C ASN A 47 -14.43 -6.92 12.17
N GLY A 48 -13.90 -7.76 11.27
CA GLY A 48 -14.54 -8.97 10.76
C GLY A 48 -15.61 -8.72 9.70
N GLU A 49 -15.89 -7.46 9.35
CA GLU A 49 -17.01 -7.12 8.46
C GLU A 49 -16.58 -7.09 6.98
N PRO A 50 -17.39 -7.68 6.08
CA PRO A 50 -17.21 -7.51 4.65
C PRO A 50 -17.42 -6.06 4.23
N VAL A 51 -16.69 -5.62 3.22
CA VAL A 51 -16.87 -4.28 2.61
C VAL A 51 -16.93 -4.36 1.10
N LYS A 52 -17.76 -3.50 0.52
CA LYS A 52 -17.92 -3.42 -0.93
C LYS A 52 -16.59 -3.09 -1.61
N HIS A 53 -16.34 -3.73 -2.76
CA HIS A 53 -15.09 -3.61 -3.50
C HIS A 53 -14.68 -2.17 -3.81
N GLN A 54 -15.63 -1.32 -4.22
CA GLN A 54 -15.38 0.09 -4.49
C GLN A 54 -14.95 0.84 -3.22
N PHE A 55 -15.64 0.61 -2.10
CA PHE A 55 -15.33 1.28 -0.85
C PHE A 55 -13.95 0.87 -0.30
N ALA A 56 -13.59 -0.41 -0.45
CA ALA A 56 -12.25 -0.89 -0.10
C ALA A 56 -11.15 -0.16 -0.88
N LYS A 57 -11.31 -0.02 -2.21
CA LYS A 57 -10.38 0.73 -3.05
C LYS A 57 -10.22 2.18 -2.63
N GLU A 58 -11.34 2.87 -2.38
CA GLU A 58 -11.33 4.27 -1.95
C GLU A 58 -10.61 4.43 -0.59
N MET A 59 -10.86 3.52 0.37
CA MET A 59 -10.14 3.51 1.64
C MET A 59 -8.64 3.29 1.46
N ILE A 60 -8.25 2.28 0.69
CA ILE A 60 -6.85 1.93 0.47
C ILE A 60 -6.11 3.06 -0.24
N ALA A 61 -6.71 3.68 -1.25
CA ALA A 61 -6.14 4.84 -1.94
C ALA A 61 -5.95 6.01 -0.97
N GLY A 62 -6.96 6.33 -0.16
CA GLY A 62 -6.86 7.38 0.86
C GLY A 62 -5.75 7.12 1.88
N ILE A 63 -5.60 5.87 2.35
CA ILE A 63 -4.52 5.47 3.25
C ILE A 63 -3.15 5.61 2.56
N ALA A 64 -3.02 5.14 1.31
CA ALA A 64 -1.78 5.22 0.55
C ALA A 64 -1.33 6.67 0.37
N GLY A 65 -2.27 7.57 0.04
CA GLY A 65 -1.97 8.98 -0.09
C GLY A 65 -1.53 9.64 1.22
N ALA A 66 -2.19 9.32 2.33
CA ALA A 66 -1.80 9.78 3.66
C ALA A 66 -0.43 9.21 4.10
N GLU A 67 -0.10 7.98 3.70
CA GLU A 67 1.19 7.38 4.01
C GLU A 67 2.32 8.05 3.22
N VAL A 68 2.11 8.39 1.95
CA VAL A 68 3.07 9.22 1.19
C VAL A 68 3.29 10.56 1.90
N ASP A 69 2.21 11.22 2.32
CA ASP A 69 2.29 12.49 3.05
C ASP A 69 3.18 12.39 4.29
N LYS A 70 2.96 11.35 5.11
CA LYS A 70 3.78 11.05 6.28
C LYS A 70 5.24 10.74 5.93
N LEU A 71 5.51 9.97 4.87
CA LEU A 71 6.87 9.64 4.46
C LEU A 71 7.65 10.89 4.02
N PHE A 72 7.02 11.81 3.30
CA PHE A 72 7.65 13.07 2.94
C PHE A 72 8.04 13.90 4.17
N GLU A 73 7.13 14.00 5.14
CA GLU A 73 7.34 14.75 6.38
C GLU A 73 8.42 14.14 7.28
N THR A 74 8.53 12.81 7.29
CA THR A 74 9.43 12.09 8.22
C THR A 74 10.78 11.72 7.63
N LYS A 75 10.88 11.58 6.29
CA LYS A 75 12.10 11.12 5.61
C LYS A 75 12.82 12.24 4.83
N GLY A 76 12.30 13.46 4.82
CA GLY A 76 12.96 14.62 4.19
C GLY A 76 13.10 14.47 2.68
N LEU A 77 12.00 14.15 1.99
CA LEU A 77 11.97 13.75 0.59
C LEU A 77 11.79 14.95 -0.38
N ASP A 78 12.31 16.12 -0.03
CA ASP A 78 12.09 17.38 -0.76
C ASP A 78 12.60 17.38 -2.22
N TYR A 79 13.40 16.38 -2.58
CA TYR A 79 14.00 16.22 -3.90
C TYR A 79 13.12 15.40 -4.87
N ILE A 80 11.98 14.86 -4.43
CA ILE A 80 11.01 14.14 -5.28
C ILE A 80 9.64 14.84 -5.29
N ASP A 81 8.86 14.60 -6.35
CA ASP A 81 7.50 15.14 -6.49
C ASP A 81 6.50 14.35 -5.62
N ARG A 82 6.01 15.00 -4.55
CA ARG A 82 5.03 14.45 -3.60
C ARG A 82 3.73 14.03 -4.26
N GLU A 83 3.18 14.87 -5.12
CA GLU A 83 1.90 14.61 -5.79
C GLU A 83 2.03 13.48 -6.81
N LYS A 84 3.19 13.36 -7.45
CA LYS A 84 3.48 12.21 -8.31
C LYS A 84 3.59 10.91 -7.50
N ALA A 85 4.32 10.93 -6.38
CA ALA A 85 4.43 9.77 -5.50
C ALA A 85 3.06 9.35 -4.95
N LYS A 86 2.22 10.31 -4.56
CA LYS A 86 0.86 10.10 -4.05
C LYS A 86 -0.04 9.41 -5.08
N ARG A 87 -0.11 9.95 -6.30
CA ARG A 87 -0.87 9.34 -7.40
C ARG A 87 -0.36 7.95 -7.77
N HIS A 88 0.94 7.71 -7.70
CA HIS A 88 1.50 6.38 -7.93
C HIS A 88 1.11 5.42 -6.80
N ALA A 89 1.18 5.85 -5.54
CA ALA A 89 0.84 5.03 -4.38
C ALA A 89 -0.63 4.61 -4.41
N GLU A 90 -1.55 5.53 -4.68
CA GLU A 90 -2.98 5.24 -4.82
C GLU A 90 -3.23 4.15 -5.88
N LYS A 91 -2.66 4.32 -7.08
CA LYS A 91 -2.79 3.34 -8.18
C LYS A 91 -2.17 1.99 -7.83
N GLN A 92 -1.01 1.99 -7.21
CA GLN A 92 -0.32 0.77 -6.80
C GLN A 92 -1.09 0.03 -5.70
N ALA A 93 -1.67 0.76 -4.75
CA ALA A 93 -2.46 0.18 -3.68
C ALA A 93 -3.77 -0.44 -4.22
N GLU A 94 -4.46 0.27 -5.12
CA GLU A 94 -5.60 -0.30 -5.85
C GLU A 94 -5.21 -1.52 -6.69
N HIS A 95 -4.01 -1.54 -7.27
CA HIS A 95 -3.50 -2.68 -8.04
C HIS A 95 -3.28 -3.89 -7.15
N LEU A 96 -2.60 -3.74 -6.01
CA LEU A 96 -2.41 -4.81 -5.02
C LEU A 96 -3.75 -5.34 -4.51
N TYR A 97 -4.71 -4.45 -4.27
CA TYR A 97 -6.06 -4.86 -3.88
C TYR A 97 -6.75 -5.68 -4.98
N GLN A 98 -6.65 -5.26 -6.24
CA GLN A 98 -7.21 -6.02 -7.36
C GLN A 98 -6.52 -7.36 -7.57
N GLU A 99 -5.20 -7.42 -7.43
CA GLU A 99 -4.43 -8.66 -7.50
C GLU A 99 -4.90 -9.66 -6.43
N GLN A 100 -5.13 -9.18 -5.20
CA GLN A 100 -5.53 -10.03 -4.08
C GLN A 100 -7.03 -10.35 -4.03
N TYR A 101 -7.90 -9.47 -4.53
CA TYR A 101 -9.36 -9.54 -4.29
C TYR A 101 -10.23 -9.21 -5.50
N GLY A 102 -9.65 -9.08 -6.70
CA GLY A 102 -10.33 -8.66 -7.92
C GLY A 102 -11.40 -9.63 -8.43
N ASP A 103 -11.33 -10.90 -8.02
CA ASP A 103 -12.28 -11.96 -8.34
C ASP A 103 -13.42 -12.08 -7.32
N MET A 104 -13.48 -11.22 -6.31
CA MET A 104 -14.52 -11.23 -5.27
C MET A 104 -15.46 -10.02 -5.41
N ASP A 105 -16.76 -10.24 -5.19
CA ASP A 105 -17.78 -9.17 -5.20
C ASP A 105 -17.58 -8.14 -4.08
N GLU A 106 -17.01 -8.57 -2.96
CA GLU A 106 -16.72 -7.79 -1.78
C GLU A 106 -15.42 -8.28 -1.12
N TYR A 107 -14.74 -7.41 -0.40
CA TYR A 107 -13.72 -7.85 0.54
C TYR A 107 -14.39 -8.65 1.65
N ASN A 108 -13.91 -9.85 1.93
CA ASN A 108 -14.39 -10.66 3.05
C ASN A 108 -13.19 -11.38 3.72
N PRO A 109 -12.87 -11.02 4.98
CA PRO A 109 -11.68 -11.53 5.66
C PRO A 109 -11.77 -13.01 6.02
N GLU A 110 -12.97 -13.58 6.08
CA GLU A 110 -13.20 -15.01 6.37
C GLU A 110 -13.03 -15.89 5.12
N ARG A 111 -13.27 -15.33 3.91
CA ARG A 111 -13.19 -16.09 2.66
C ARG A 111 -11.78 -16.17 2.08
N ARG A 112 -10.96 -15.13 2.27
CA ARG A 112 -9.59 -15.09 1.78
C ARG A 112 -8.67 -14.50 2.85
N GLY A 113 -7.55 -15.17 3.08
CA GLY A 113 -6.51 -14.72 4.01
C GLY A 113 -5.75 -13.51 3.48
N ARG A 114 -4.99 -12.84 4.38
CA ARG A 114 -4.08 -11.76 3.99
C ARG A 114 -2.95 -12.34 3.14
N HIS A 115 -2.36 -11.50 2.30
CA HIS A 115 -1.21 -11.92 1.50
C HIS A 115 0.00 -12.22 2.39
N GLU A 116 0.68 -13.34 2.17
CA GLU A 116 1.80 -13.85 3.00
C GLU A 116 2.93 -12.82 3.22
N ARG A 117 3.13 -11.92 2.25
CA ARG A 117 4.16 -10.87 2.31
C ARG A 117 3.89 -9.84 3.41
N MET A 118 2.66 -9.72 3.88
CA MET A 118 2.28 -8.80 4.97
C MET A 118 2.58 -9.36 6.36
N ASP A 119 3.06 -10.60 6.45
CA ASP A 119 3.35 -11.29 7.70
C ASP A 119 4.79 -10.98 8.13
N TYR A 120 4.95 -9.82 8.75
CA TYR A 120 6.20 -9.33 9.34
C TYR A 120 5.89 -8.50 10.59
#